data_AF-A0A8J3BKS7-F1
#
_entry.id   AF-A0A8J3BKS7-F1
#
_cell.length_a   1.000
_cell.length_b   1.000
_cell.length_c   1.000
_cell.angle_alpha   90.00
_cell.angle_beta   90.00
_cell.angle_gamma   90.00
#
_symmetry.space_group_name_H-M   'P 1'
#
loop_
_entity.id
_entity.type
_entity.pdbx_description
1 polymer ?
#
loop_
_entity_poly.entity_id
_entity_poly.type
_entity_poly.pdbx_seq_one_letter_code
_entity_poly.pdbx_strand_id
1 'polypeptide(L)' 'MLEKGKEIAVEGKLTSRSYETEQGDKRTITEIVVNEVLLLDAKNNTSKTDH' A
#
# COMPACT_ATOMS: atom_id res chain seq x y z
N MET A 1 11.70 7.09 -4.05
CA MET A 1 11.49 5.69 -3.60
C MET A 1 10.31 5.62 -2.64
N LEU A 2 9.54 4.54 -2.68
CA LEU A 2 8.48 4.24 -1.71
C LEU A 2 9.13 3.71 -0.41
N GLU A 3 8.84 4.35 0.71
CA GLU A 3 9.44 4.02 2.01
C GLU A 3 8.34 3.94 3.07
N LYS A 4 8.61 3.22 4.17
CA LYS A 4 7.67 3.11 5.29
C LYS A 4 7.29 4.51 5.80
N GLY A 5 5.99 4.74 5.98
CA GLY A 5 5.46 5.99 6.50
C GLY A 5 5.08 7.03 5.43
N LYS A 6 5.31 6.74 4.15
CA LYS A 6 4.79 7.60 3.06
C LYS A 6 3.31 7.37 2.83
N GLU A 7 2.60 8.46 2.55
CA GLU A 7 1.21 8.42 2.13
C GLU A 7 1.13 8.13 0.62
N ILE A 8 0.24 7.21 0.25
CA ILE A 8 0.02 6.81 -1.14
C ILE A 8 -1.47 6.57 -1.38
N ALA A 9 -1.90 6.83 -2.60
CA ALA A 9 -3.15 6.30 -3.13
C ALA A 9 -2.84 5.10 -4.03
N VAL A 10 -3.70 4.08 -3.97
CA VAL A 10 -3.58 2.87 -4.79
C VAL A 10 -4.89 2.60 -5.51
N GLU A 11 -4.81 2.22 -6.77
CA GLU A 11 -5.93 1.70 -7.54
C GLU A 11 -5.64 0.25 -7.92
N GLY A 12 -6.63 -0.62 -7.74
CA GLY A 12 -6.47 -2.03 -8.04
C GLY A 12 -7.73 -2.85 -7.80
N LYS A 13 -7.59 -4.16 -7.96
CA LYS A 13 -8.68 -5.12 -7.81
C LYS A 13 -8.66 -5.81 -6.45
N LEU A 14 -9.77 -5.74 -5.72
CA LEU A 14 -9.98 -6.55 -4.52
C LEU A 14 -10.10 -8.03 -4.91
N THR A 15 -9.23 -8.85 -4.35
CA THR A 15 -9.16 -10.29 -4.62
C THR A 15 -9.04 -11.04 -3.30
N SER A 16 -9.59 -12.26 -3.25
CA SER A 16 -9.36 -13.17 -2.14
C SER A 16 -8.89 -14.52 -2.65
N ARG A 17 -7.92 -15.13 -1.96
CA ARG A 17 -7.44 -16.49 -2.24
C ARG A 17 -7.41 -17.32 -0.96
N SER A 18 -7.62 -18.62 -1.10
CA SER A 18 -7.51 -19.56 0.01
C SER A 18 -6.37 -20.54 -0.22
N TYR A 19 -5.69 -20.92 0.85
CA TYR A 19 -4.68 -21.98 0.86
C TYR A 19 -4.83 -22.82 2.13
N GLU A 20 -4.32 -24.05 2.09
CA GLU A 20 -4.24 -24.92 3.27
C GLU A 20 -2.83 -24.83 3.88
N THR A 21 -2.75 -24.78 5.20
CA THR A 21 -1.46 -24.90 5.90
C THR A 21 -1.00 -26.34 5.95
N GLU A 22 0.26 -26.57 6.30
CA GLU A 22 0.80 -27.91 6.50
C GLU A 22 0.05 -28.70 7.60
N GLN A 23 -0.64 -28.00 8.49
CA GLN A 23 -1.47 -28.56 9.55
C GLN A 23 -2.93 -28.84 9.09
N GLY A 24 -3.27 -28.54 7.83
CA GLY A 24 -4.58 -28.78 7.24
C GLY A 24 -5.60 -27.65 7.44
N ASP A 25 -5.22 -26.53 8.06
CA ASP A 25 -6.13 -25.40 8.26
C ASP A 25 -6.29 -24.59 6.98
N LYS A 26 -7.52 -24.39 6.53
CA LYS A 26 -7.82 -23.49 5.42
C LYS A 26 -7.76 -22.03 5.87
N ARG A 27 -6.92 -21.23 5.22
CA ARG A 27 -6.78 -19.79 5.45
C ARG A 27 -7.21 -19.01 4.21
N THR A 28 -7.93 -17.91 4.42
CA THR A 28 -8.32 -16.96 3.37
C THR A 28 -7.57 -15.66 3.55
N ILE A 29 -6.97 -15.15 2.48
CA ILE A 29 -6.33 -13.84 2.42
C ILE A 29 -7.16 -12.98 1.47
N THR A 30 -7.44 -11.75 1.88
CA THR A 30 -7.99 -10.70 1.03
C THR A 30 -6.90 -9.68 0.76
N GLU A 31 -6.67 -9.37 -0.50
CA GLU A 31 -5.60 -8.49 -0.97
C GLU A 31 -6.10 -7.59 -2.10
N ILE A 32 -5.42 -6.45 -2.29
CA ILE A 32 -5.64 -5.59 -3.45
C ILE A 32 -4.50 -5.86 -4.44
N VAL A 33 -4.84 -6.40 -5.60
CA VAL A 33 -3.89 -6.52 -6.71
C VAL A 33 -3.79 -5.15 -7.35
N VAL A 34 -2.66 -4.47 -7.15
CA VAL A 34 -2.47 -3.06 -7.52
C VAL A 34 -2.16 -2.94 -9.01
N ASN A 35 -2.86 -2.01 -9.66
CA ASN A 35 -2.63 -1.61 -11.05
C ASN A 35 -1.86 -0.29 -11.12
N GLU A 36 -2.17 0.66 -10.23
CA GLU A 36 -1.54 1.98 -10.18
C GLU A 36 -1.29 2.44 -8.74
N VAL A 37 -0.19 3.20 -8.55
CA VAL A 37 0.17 3.83 -7.27
C VAL A 37 0.48 5.30 -7.53
N LEU A 38 -0.16 6.18 -6.75
CA LEU A 38 0.13 7.60 -6.72
C LEU A 38 0.80 7.96 -5.38
N LEU A 39 1.97 8.59 -5.45
CA LEU A 39 2.63 9.15 -4.27
C LEU A 39 1.90 10.44 -3.87
N LEU A 40 1.39 10.46 -2.64
CA LEU A 40 0.75 11.65 -2.08
C LEU A 40 1.81 12.41 -1.27
N ASP A 41 2.55 13.29 -1.92
CA ASP A 41 3.44 14.21 -1.22
C ASP A 41 2.59 15.24 -0.46
N ALA A 42 2.45 15.07 0.85
CA ALA A 42 2.05 16.17 1.72
C ALA A 42 3.15 17.24 1.64
N LYS A 43 2.83 18.40 1.07
CA LYS A 43 3.71 19.58 1.05
C LYS A 43 4.02 20.03 2.49
N ASN A 44 4.99 19.37 3.13
CA ASN A 44 5.66 19.84 4.34
C ASN A 44 6.95 20.58 3.97
N ASN A 45 6.95 21.27 2.83
CA ASN A 45 8.01 22.21 2.48
C ASN A 45 7.58 23.59 2.96
N THR A 46 7.65 23.82 4.28
CA THR A 46 7.83 25.17 4.81
C THR A 46 9.22 25.61 4.38
N SER A 47 9.29 26.19 3.18
CA SER A 47 10.47 26.91 2.71
C SER A 47 10.84 27.95 3.76
N LYS A 48 11.91 27.71 4.52
CA LYS A 48 12.61 28.78 5.21
C LYS A 48 13.32 29.60 4.12
N THR A 49 12.65 30.65 3.69
CA THR A 49 13.28 31.77 2.97
C THR A 49 13.92 32.65 4.04
N ASP A 50 15.16 32.35 4.41
CA ASP A 50 15.98 33.27 5.20
C ASP A 50 16.48 34.38 4.25
N HIS A 51 16.19 35.64 4.60
CA HIS A 51 16.77 36.84 3.97
C HIS A 51 18.15 37.14 4.55
#